data_AF-D6U042-F1
#
_entry.id   AF-D6U042-F1
#
_cell.length_a   1.000
_cell.length_b   1.000
_cell.length_c   1.000
_cell.angle_alpha   90.00
_cell.angle_beta   90.00
_cell.angle_gamma   90.00
#
_symmetry.space_group_name_H-M   'P 1'
#
loop_
_entity.id
_entity.type
_entity.pdbx_description
1 polymer ?
#
loop_
_entity_poly.entity_id
_entity_poly.type
_entity_poly.pdbx_seq_one_letter_code
_entity_poly.pdbx_strand_id
1 'polypeptide(L)'
;MAGPVATVVFREKLTDSQMQTIDHWLLSISVVAEGSIGDRRVWIPGTAFGYPESEGHPFLVTLPDLEPHPDQELLYYEDEQEEVRSVLGYLPTHGVRLIAMVSGRISHCLLGHLSWHLAKEYGGLIDMEGTITGPFLPKLISCDNAPDLEEIRALLSSFPGQVWEIFSEIEPEKLAPLPHHIVDPTFLEAWLKDPHFHMIK
;
A
#
# COMPACT_ATOMS: atom_id res chain seq x y z
N MET A 1 -2.46 -8.12 16.42
CA MET A 1 -1.22 -7.90 15.62
C MET A 1 -1.59 -6.95 14.51
N ALA A 2 -0.83 -5.87 14.29
CA ALA A 2 -1.01 -5.02 13.11
C ALA A 2 -0.96 -5.89 11.83
N GLY A 3 -1.89 -5.66 10.91
CA GLY A 3 -1.86 -6.27 9.58
C GLY A 3 -1.10 -5.39 8.59
N PRO A 4 -1.01 -5.82 7.32
CA PRO A 4 -0.28 -5.07 6.32
C PRO A 4 -0.92 -3.72 6.01
N VAL A 5 -0.10 -2.82 5.48
CA VAL A 5 -0.51 -1.48 5.07
C VAL A 5 -0.04 -1.20 3.65
N ALA A 6 -0.80 -0.38 2.93
CA ALA A 6 -0.34 0.28 1.72
C ALA A 6 -1.03 1.62 1.56
N THR A 7 -0.37 2.53 0.85
CA THR A 7 -0.93 3.84 0.52
C THR A 7 -0.98 4.00 -1.00
N VAL A 8 -2.16 4.30 -1.54
CA VAL A 8 -2.29 4.66 -2.96
C VAL A 8 -2.06 6.15 -3.09
N VAL A 9 -0.93 6.54 -3.68
CA VAL A 9 -0.49 7.92 -3.80
C VAL A 9 -0.84 8.51 -5.17
N PHE A 10 -1.22 9.78 -5.18
CA PHE A 10 -1.67 10.49 -6.37
C PHE A 10 -0.83 11.75 -6.59
N ARG A 11 -0.52 12.00 -7.86
CA ARG A 11 0.17 13.22 -8.29
C ARG A 11 -0.64 14.48 -7.95
N GLU A 12 -1.95 14.41 -8.15
CA GLU A 12 -2.88 15.51 -7.92
C GLU A 12 -3.88 15.15 -6.81
N LYS A 13 -4.47 16.17 -6.18
CA LYS A 13 -5.52 15.97 -5.18
C LYS A 13 -6.71 15.28 -5.84
N LEU A 14 -7.24 14.24 -5.20
CA LEU A 14 -8.55 13.69 -5.57
C LEU A 14 -9.63 14.76 -5.36
N THR A 15 -10.56 14.84 -6.32
CA THR A 15 -11.73 15.72 -6.20
C THR A 15 -12.74 15.17 -5.21
N ASP A 16 -13.60 16.03 -4.66
CA ASP A 16 -14.69 15.62 -3.75
C ASP A 16 -15.59 14.56 -4.37
N SER A 17 -15.87 14.68 -5.67
CA SER A 17 -16.66 13.69 -6.42
C SER A 17 -15.94 12.33 -6.50
N GLN A 18 -14.62 12.32 -6.69
CA GLN A 18 -13.84 11.06 -6.70
C GLN A 18 -13.83 10.44 -5.31
N MET A 19 -13.63 11.24 -4.25
CA MET A 19 -13.67 10.75 -2.87
C MET A 19 -15.03 10.15 -2.50
N GLN A 20 -16.14 10.78 -2.90
CA GLN A 20 -17.49 10.22 -2.74
C GLN A 20 -17.68 8.92 -3.53
N THR A 21 -17.12 8.85 -4.74
CA THR A 21 -17.19 7.63 -5.57
C THR A 21 -16.42 6.47 -4.94
N ILE A 22 -15.23 6.74 -4.40
CA ILE A 22 -14.44 5.76 -3.64
C ILE A 22 -15.22 5.28 -2.42
N ASP A 23 -15.80 6.20 -1.63
CA ASP A 23 -16.59 5.85 -0.45
C ASP A 23 -17.80 4.97 -0.81
N HIS A 24 -18.58 5.35 -1.82
CA HIS A 24 -19.71 4.55 -2.29
C HIS A 24 -19.28 3.17 -2.79
N TRP A 25 -18.16 3.08 -3.50
CA TRP A 25 -17.62 1.79 -3.94
C TRP A 25 -17.22 0.92 -2.74
N LEU A 26 -16.50 1.47 -1.76
CA LEU A 26 -16.13 0.77 -0.53
C LEU A 26 -17.37 0.23 0.19
N LEU A 27 -18.42 1.05 0.34
CA LEU A 27 -19.69 0.61 0.93
C LEU A 27 -20.34 -0.53 0.14
N SER A 28 -20.26 -0.49 -1.20
CA SER A 28 -20.87 -1.51 -2.06
C SER A 28 -20.23 -2.90 -1.96
N ILE A 29 -18.94 -2.96 -1.59
CA ILE A 29 -18.19 -4.22 -1.46
C ILE A 29 -18.03 -4.68 0.00
N SER A 30 -18.62 -3.94 0.95
CA SER A 30 -18.48 -4.21 2.38
C SER A 30 -19.75 -4.82 2.98
N VAL A 31 -19.59 -5.70 3.95
CA VAL A 31 -20.72 -6.24 4.74
C VAL A 31 -21.03 -5.40 5.98
N VAL A 32 -20.03 -4.70 6.50
CA VAL A 32 -20.14 -3.73 7.60
C VAL A 32 -19.31 -2.51 7.24
N ALA A 33 -19.83 -1.33 7.52
CA ALA A 33 -19.10 -0.08 7.38
C ALA A 33 -19.43 0.86 8.54
N GLU A 34 -18.39 1.43 9.15
CA GLU A 34 -18.46 2.36 10.27
C GLU A 34 -17.57 3.57 10.00
N GLY A 35 -17.82 4.68 10.69
CA GLY A 35 -17.06 5.93 10.56
C GLY A 35 -17.65 6.93 9.56
N SER A 36 -16.81 7.83 9.07
CA SER A 36 -17.16 8.93 8.16
C SER A 36 -16.30 8.90 6.91
N ILE A 37 -16.65 9.72 5.91
CA ILE A 37 -15.79 9.92 4.75
C ILE A 37 -14.49 10.55 5.29
N GLY A 38 -13.34 9.97 4.95
CA GLY A 38 -12.05 10.36 5.55
C GLY A 38 -11.46 9.29 6.45
N ASP A 39 -12.28 8.68 7.30
CA ASP A 39 -11.87 7.66 8.26
C ASP A 39 -12.94 6.57 8.35
N ARG A 40 -12.75 5.53 7.54
CA ARG A 40 -13.74 4.49 7.28
C ARG A 40 -13.23 3.14 7.76
N ARG A 41 -14.00 2.46 8.60
CA ARG A 41 -13.77 1.05 8.93
C ARG A 41 -14.72 0.19 8.12
N VAL A 42 -14.19 -0.74 7.34
CA VAL A 42 -14.99 -1.63 6.49
C VAL A 42 -14.63 -3.09 6.73
N TRP A 43 -15.62 -3.97 6.57
CA TRP A 43 -15.44 -5.41 6.56
C TRP A 43 -15.71 -5.93 5.17
N ILE A 44 -14.67 -6.39 4.49
CA ILE A 44 -14.76 -6.83 3.10
C ILE A 44 -14.74 -8.36 3.08
N PRO A 45 -15.79 -9.03 2.59
CA PRO A 45 -15.81 -10.48 2.48
C PRO A 45 -14.85 -10.93 1.38
N GLY A 46 -14.24 -12.10 1.54
CA GLY A 46 -13.36 -12.69 0.51
C GLY A 46 -14.03 -12.78 -0.87
N THR A 47 -15.34 -13.04 -0.89
CA THR A 47 -16.16 -13.18 -2.11
C THR A 47 -16.23 -11.91 -2.96
N ALA A 48 -15.99 -10.72 -2.39
CA ALA A 48 -15.91 -9.47 -3.15
C ALA A 48 -14.83 -9.51 -4.25
N PHE A 49 -13.81 -10.35 -4.07
CA PHE A 49 -12.71 -10.54 -5.03
C PHE A 49 -12.48 -12.03 -5.37
N GLY A 50 -13.51 -12.87 -5.24
CA GLY A 50 -13.44 -14.29 -5.63
C GLY A 50 -12.65 -15.20 -4.68
N TYR A 51 -12.38 -14.77 -3.45
CA TYR A 51 -11.82 -15.61 -2.39
C TYR A 51 -12.93 -16.34 -1.61
N PRO A 52 -12.60 -17.38 -0.82
CA PRO A 52 -13.58 -18.09 -0.01
C PRO A 52 -14.41 -17.16 0.89
N GLU A 53 -15.65 -17.56 1.17
CA GLU A 53 -16.58 -16.83 2.01
C GLU A 53 -16.02 -16.65 3.44
N SER A 54 -16.26 -15.48 3.99
CA SER A 54 -15.79 -15.05 5.31
C SER A 54 -16.77 -14.02 5.87
N GLU A 55 -16.82 -13.88 7.20
CA GLU A 55 -17.61 -12.83 7.88
C GLU A 55 -17.15 -11.39 7.56
N GLY A 56 -16.08 -11.23 6.80
CA GLY A 56 -15.51 -9.95 6.39
C GLY A 56 -14.17 -9.70 7.08
N HIS A 57 -13.18 -9.29 6.29
CA HIS A 57 -11.87 -8.91 6.78
C HIS A 57 -11.89 -7.41 7.11
N PRO A 58 -11.50 -7.01 8.33
CA PRO A 58 -11.54 -5.61 8.74
C PRO A 58 -10.41 -4.79 8.11
N PHE A 59 -10.77 -3.65 7.53
CA PHE A 59 -9.86 -2.64 7.00
C PHE A 59 -10.19 -1.28 7.60
N LEU A 60 -9.15 -0.50 7.83
CA LEU A 60 -9.21 0.93 8.06
C LEU A 60 -8.77 1.62 6.76
N VAL A 61 -9.63 2.47 6.22
CA VAL A 61 -9.38 3.27 5.02
C VAL A 61 -9.37 4.73 5.42
N THR A 62 -8.21 5.36 5.26
CA THR A 62 -8.03 6.78 5.52
C THR A 62 -7.94 7.50 4.18
N LEU A 63 -8.97 8.29 3.86
CA LEU A 63 -8.94 9.25 2.77
C LEU A 63 -8.41 10.56 3.35
N PRO A 64 -7.49 11.28 2.70
CA PRO A 64 -7.04 12.56 3.20
C PRO A 64 -8.22 13.49 3.37
N ASP A 65 -8.32 14.10 4.54
CA ASP A 65 -9.43 14.98 4.86
C ASP A 65 -9.60 16.09 3.82
N LEU A 66 -10.84 16.59 3.71
CA LEU A 66 -11.13 17.83 3.00
C LEU A 66 -10.36 19.02 3.63
N GLU A 67 -10.07 18.94 4.94
CA GLU A 67 -9.31 19.92 5.72
C GLU A 67 -8.14 19.23 6.45
N PRO A 68 -6.88 19.69 6.32
CA PRO A 68 -5.75 19.02 6.94
C PRO A 68 -5.89 18.95 8.46
N HIS A 69 -5.93 17.74 9.01
CA HIS A 69 -5.87 17.53 10.46
C HIS A 69 -4.45 17.88 10.95
N PRO A 70 -4.28 18.54 12.11
CA PRO A 70 -2.95 18.90 12.63
C PRO A 70 -2.05 17.69 12.92
N ASP A 71 -2.65 16.51 13.08
CA ASP A 71 -1.96 15.22 13.25
C ASP A 71 -1.89 14.39 11.95
N GLN A 72 -2.19 14.99 10.80
CA GLN A 72 -2.10 14.29 9.52
C GLN A 72 -0.62 14.00 9.23
N GLU A 73 -0.24 12.72 9.35
CA GLU A 73 1.09 12.27 8.94
C GLU A 73 1.32 12.69 7.49
N LEU A 74 2.46 13.36 7.28
CA LEU A 74 2.94 13.64 5.93
C LEU A 74 3.08 12.30 5.19
N LEU A 75 2.76 12.29 3.90
CA LEU A 75 2.95 11.08 3.07
C LEU A 75 4.41 10.63 3.08
N TYR A 76 5.34 11.58 3.18
CA TYR A 76 6.79 11.36 3.21
C TYR A 76 7.43 12.33 4.19
N TYR A 77 8.44 11.87 4.93
CA TYR A 77 9.27 12.74 5.77
C TYR A 77 10.10 13.72 4.90
N GLU A 78 10.57 14.82 5.48
CA GLU A 78 11.27 15.87 4.72
C GLU A 78 12.51 15.35 3.96
N ASP A 79 13.23 14.39 4.56
CA ASP A 79 14.39 13.71 3.98
C ASP A 79 14.00 12.77 2.83
N GLU A 80 12.83 12.11 2.89
CA GLU A 80 12.33 11.24 1.82
C GLU A 80 11.76 12.03 0.64
N GLN A 81 11.23 13.24 0.85
CA GLN A 81 10.56 14.01 -0.20
C GLN A 81 11.47 14.31 -1.40
N GLU A 82 12.76 14.55 -1.18
CA GLU A 82 13.69 14.83 -2.28
C GLU A 82 13.97 13.57 -3.11
N GLU A 83 14.14 12.43 -2.44
CA GLU A 83 14.31 11.13 -3.11
C GLU A 83 13.06 10.78 -3.92
N VAL A 84 11.87 10.96 -3.35
CA VAL A 84 10.59 10.73 -4.06
C VAL A 84 10.48 11.64 -5.29
N ARG A 85 10.82 12.93 -5.18
CA ARG A 85 10.83 13.84 -6.34
C ARG A 85 11.83 13.41 -7.41
N SER A 86 13.02 12.98 -6.99
CA SER A 86 14.09 12.51 -7.88
C SER A 86 13.64 11.29 -8.68
N VAL A 87 13.02 10.33 -8.00
CA VAL A 87 12.67 9.02 -8.56
C VAL A 87 11.36 9.05 -9.37
N LEU A 88 10.33 9.76 -8.89
CA LEU A 88 9.03 9.86 -9.56
C LEU A 88 8.93 11.05 -10.52
N GLY A 89 9.82 12.05 -10.40
CA GLY A 89 9.75 13.31 -11.13
C GLY A 89 8.68 14.29 -10.59
N TYR A 90 8.01 13.95 -9.49
CA TYR A 90 7.06 14.78 -8.76
C TYR A 90 6.92 14.30 -7.31
N LEU A 91 6.36 15.14 -6.44
CA LEU A 91 5.96 14.71 -5.09
C LEU A 91 4.45 14.44 -5.08
N PRO A 92 3.99 13.23 -4.72
CA PRO A 92 2.57 12.98 -4.53
C PRO A 92 1.97 13.91 -3.47
N THR A 93 0.83 14.52 -3.76
CA THR A 93 0.18 15.51 -2.87
C THR A 93 -0.98 14.93 -2.07
N HIS A 94 -1.35 13.67 -2.35
CA HIS A 94 -2.53 13.04 -1.81
C HIS A 94 -2.32 11.52 -1.76
N GLY A 95 -2.85 10.83 -0.75
CA GLY A 95 -2.72 9.38 -0.66
C GLY A 95 -3.85 8.74 0.13
N VAL A 96 -4.43 7.66 -0.40
CA VAL A 96 -5.44 6.87 0.29
C VAL A 96 -4.74 5.73 1.01
N ARG A 97 -4.74 5.78 2.34
CA ARG A 97 -4.09 4.77 3.17
C ARG A 97 -5.05 3.64 3.50
N LEU A 98 -4.59 2.40 3.29
CA LEU A 98 -5.36 1.18 3.45
C LEU A 98 -4.63 0.27 4.45
N ILE A 99 -5.25 0.04 5.60
CA ILE A 99 -4.68 -0.77 6.68
C ILE A 99 -5.55 -2.00 6.86
N ALA A 100 -4.98 -3.18 6.62
CA ALA A 100 -5.63 -4.41 7.05
C ALA A 100 -5.49 -4.54 8.57
N MET A 101 -6.60 -4.61 9.30
CA MET A 101 -6.58 -4.66 10.77
C MET A 101 -6.23 -6.07 11.30
N VAL A 102 -6.12 -7.04 10.39
CA VAL A 102 -5.67 -8.41 10.65
C VAL A 102 -4.71 -8.87 9.56
N SER A 103 -3.78 -9.75 9.92
CA SER A 103 -2.85 -10.37 8.97
C SER A 103 -3.35 -11.77 8.58
N GLY A 104 -3.12 -12.15 7.33
CA GLY A 104 -3.52 -13.45 6.78
C GLY A 104 -3.62 -13.38 5.26
N ARG A 105 -3.44 -14.52 4.56
CA ARG A 105 -3.35 -14.55 3.09
C ARG A 105 -4.49 -13.78 2.41
N ILE A 106 -5.73 -13.99 2.86
CA ILE A 106 -6.91 -13.31 2.30
C ILE A 106 -6.82 -11.80 2.56
N SER A 107 -6.46 -11.35 3.76
CA SER A 107 -6.30 -9.91 4.05
C SER A 107 -5.24 -9.24 3.19
N HIS A 108 -4.08 -9.89 2.96
CA HIS A 108 -3.08 -9.34 2.04
C HIS A 108 -3.66 -9.25 0.62
N CYS A 109 -4.32 -10.30 0.13
CA CYS A 109 -4.92 -10.32 -1.21
C CYS A 109 -5.97 -9.23 -1.38
N LEU A 110 -6.90 -9.13 -0.43
CA LEU A 110 -7.93 -8.09 -0.42
C LEU A 110 -7.30 -6.69 -0.39
N LEU A 111 -6.28 -6.46 0.45
CA LEU A 111 -5.54 -5.21 0.47
C LEU A 111 -4.93 -4.89 -0.91
N GLY A 112 -4.27 -5.86 -1.54
CA GLY A 112 -3.70 -5.69 -2.88
C GLY A 112 -4.75 -5.37 -3.94
N HIS A 113 -5.92 -6.03 -3.92
CA HIS A 113 -7.02 -5.71 -4.84
C HIS A 113 -7.62 -4.32 -4.62
N LEU A 114 -7.74 -3.89 -3.36
CA LEU A 114 -8.19 -2.53 -3.03
C LEU A 114 -7.20 -1.49 -3.56
N SER A 115 -5.92 -1.66 -3.25
CA SER A 115 -4.85 -0.77 -3.71
C SER A 115 -4.78 -0.73 -5.24
N TRP A 116 -4.85 -1.90 -5.89
CA TRP A 116 -4.85 -2.01 -7.35
C TRP A 116 -6.04 -1.29 -7.98
N HIS A 117 -7.26 -1.50 -7.45
CA HIS A 117 -8.45 -0.86 -7.99
C HIS A 117 -8.34 0.66 -7.90
N LEU A 118 -7.99 1.21 -6.73
CA LEU A 118 -7.85 2.66 -6.56
C LEU A 118 -6.76 3.24 -7.46
N ALA A 119 -5.59 2.59 -7.54
CA ALA A 119 -4.49 3.07 -8.36
C ALA A 119 -4.84 3.04 -9.85
N LYS A 120 -5.48 1.97 -10.32
CA LYS A 120 -5.90 1.82 -11.71
C LYS A 120 -6.97 2.83 -12.12
N GLU A 121 -8.01 3.00 -11.30
CA GLU A 121 -9.17 3.81 -11.68
C GLU A 121 -8.93 5.32 -11.56
N TYR A 122 -8.06 5.73 -10.64
CA TYR A 122 -7.77 7.13 -10.36
C TYR A 122 -6.35 7.57 -10.76
N GLY A 123 -5.59 6.71 -11.45
CA GLY A 123 -4.25 7.02 -11.95
C GLY A 123 -3.21 7.22 -10.86
N GLY A 124 -3.27 6.41 -9.79
CA GLY A 124 -2.34 6.42 -8.67
C GLY A 124 -1.18 5.43 -8.81
N LEU A 125 -0.21 5.55 -7.91
CA LEU A 125 0.82 4.54 -7.64
C LEU A 125 0.57 3.93 -6.27
N ILE A 126 1.12 2.75 -6.01
CA ILE A 126 0.95 2.05 -4.74
C ILE A 126 2.27 2.09 -3.97
N ASP A 127 2.30 2.86 -2.90
CA ASP A 127 3.32 2.78 -1.87
C ASP A 127 3.08 1.54 -1.02
N MET A 128 4.05 0.64 -1.03
CA MET A 128 3.99 -0.65 -0.34
C MET A 128 4.33 -0.51 1.15
N GLU A 129 4.69 0.68 1.63
CA GLU A 129 5.14 0.99 3.00
C GLU A 129 6.28 0.08 3.49
N GLY A 130 7.08 -0.43 2.54
CA GLY A 130 8.27 -1.24 2.81
C GLY A 130 8.75 -2.03 1.59
N THR A 131 9.74 -2.88 1.84
CA THR A 131 10.43 -3.63 0.78
C THR A 131 9.66 -4.88 0.39
N ILE A 132 9.26 -4.97 -0.88
CA ILE A 132 8.78 -6.23 -1.47
C ILE A 132 9.95 -7.21 -1.51
N THR A 133 9.74 -8.38 -0.92
CA THR A 133 10.74 -9.44 -0.83
C THR A 133 10.17 -10.73 -1.41
N GLY A 134 11.03 -11.69 -1.73
CA GLY A 134 10.61 -13.02 -2.18
C GLY A 134 9.84 -13.82 -1.11
N PRO A 135 9.63 -15.14 -1.30
CA PRO A 135 8.91 -15.95 -0.33
C PRO A 135 9.52 -15.86 1.08
N PHE A 136 8.77 -15.20 1.97
CA PHE A 136 8.95 -15.04 3.42
C PHE A 136 10.40 -14.89 3.93
N LEU A 137 10.81 -13.63 4.09
CA LEU A 137 11.89 -13.30 5.01
C LEU A 137 11.42 -13.30 6.48
N PRO A 138 12.33 -13.50 7.44
CA PRO A 138 12.02 -13.45 8.86
C PRO A 138 11.41 -12.09 9.29
N LYS A 139 10.60 -12.12 10.35
CA LYS A 139 9.83 -10.97 10.90
C LYS A 139 10.66 -9.74 11.27
N LEU A 140 11.98 -9.84 11.37
CA LEU A 140 12.88 -8.73 11.58
C LEU A 140 14.05 -8.87 10.62
N ILE A 141 14.21 -7.89 9.74
CA ILE A 141 15.38 -7.77 8.89
C ILE A 141 16.43 -6.99 9.69
N SER A 142 17.42 -7.71 10.23
CA SER A 142 18.62 -7.11 10.83
C SER A 142 19.70 -6.93 9.76
N CYS A 143 20.72 -6.10 10.03
CA CYS A 143 21.88 -5.97 9.14
C CYS A 143 22.54 -7.33 8.83
N ASP A 144 22.53 -8.26 9.79
CA ASP A 144 23.13 -9.59 9.65
C ASP A 144 22.29 -10.59 8.82
N ASN A 145 21.01 -10.29 8.58
CA ASN A 145 20.08 -11.15 7.82
C ASN A 145 19.33 -10.36 6.75
N ALA A 146 19.94 -9.27 6.28
CA ALA A 146 19.38 -8.47 5.21
C ALA A 146 19.30 -9.33 3.94
N PRO A 147 18.16 -9.35 3.24
CA PRO A 147 18.10 -9.95 1.93
C PRO A 147 19.06 -9.23 0.98
N ASP A 148 19.60 -9.98 0.02
CA ASP A 148 20.41 -9.40 -1.04
C ASP A 148 19.53 -8.50 -1.92
N LEU A 149 19.91 -7.23 -2.03
CA LEU A 149 19.21 -6.26 -2.87
C LEU A 149 19.24 -6.66 -4.35
N GLU A 150 20.29 -7.31 -4.82
CA GLU A 150 20.35 -7.77 -6.21
C GLU A 150 19.36 -8.92 -6.47
N GLU A 151 19.15 -9.81 -5.50
CA GLU A 151 18.12 -10.85 -5.58
C GLU A 151 16.71 -10.25 -5.56
N ILE A 152 16.48 -9.23 -4.73
CA ILE A 152 15.22 -8.48 -4.70
C ILE A 152 14.98 -7.83 -6.07
N ARG A 153 15.95 -7.07 -6.60
CA ARG A 153 15.82 -6.41 -7.91
C ARG A 153 15.60 -7.41 -9.04
N ALA A 154 16.28 -8.56 -9.02
CA ALA A 154 16.08 -9.64 -9.97
C ALA A 154 14.65 -10.20 -9.90
N LEU A 155 14.10 -10.37 -8.69
CA LEU A 155 12.70 -10.76 -8.50
C LEU A 155 11.75 -9.68 -9.05
N LEU A 156 11.92 -8.42 -8.67
CA LEU A 156 11.01 -7.34 -9.08
C LEU A 156 11.02 -7.14 -10.59
N SER A 157 12.19 -7.18 -11.22
CA SER A 157 12.33 -7.08 -12.67
C SER A 157 11.79 -8.27 -13.45
N SER A 158 11.45 -9.38 -12.78
CA SER A 158 10.77 -10.51 -13.41
C SER A 158 9.26 -10.29 -13.64
N PHE A 159 8.68 -9.26 -13.02
CA PHE A 159 7.29 -8.86 -13.21
C PHE A 159 7.17 -7.70 -14.21
N PRO A 160 6.10 -7.65 -15.03
CA PRO A 160 5.80 -6.47 -15.84
C PRO A 160 5.42 -5.27 -14.95
N GLY A 161 5.59 -4.06 -15.46
CA GLY A 161 5.26 -2.82 -14.74
C GLY A 161 6.50 -2.08 -14.26
N GLN A 162 6.30 -1.14 -13.34
CA GLN A 162 7.37 -0.30 -12.79
C GLN A 162 7.41 -0.40 -11.27
N VAL A 163 8.64 -0.44 -10.76
CA VAL A 163 8.94 -0.40 -9.33
C VAL A 163 9.99 0.68 -9.11
N TRP A 164 9.76 1.52 -8.13
CA TRP A 164 10.65 2.57 -7.69
C TRP A 164 11.12 2.26 -6.27
N GLU A 165 12.43 2.35 -6.07
CA GLU A 165 13.07 2.18 -4.76
C GLU A 165 13.26 3.56 -4.14
N ILE A 166 12.74 3.76 -2.93
CA ILE A 166 12.93 4.99 -2.16
C ILE A 166 13.73 4.64 -0.90
N PHE A 167 14.89 5.27 -0.75
CA PHE A 167 15.76 5.10 0.39
C PHE A 167 15.57 6.26 1.36
N SER A 168 15.22 5.96 2.60
CA SER A 168 15.26 6.96 3.68
C SER A 168 16.65 7.03 4.31
N GLU A 169 17.01 8.20 4.85
CA GLU A 169 18.24 8.38 5.61
C GLU A 169 18.09 7.77 7.01
N ILE A 170 17.92 6.44 7.10
CA ILE A 170 17.86 5.75 8.39
C ILE A 170 19.26 5.75 9.00
N GLU A 171 19.36 6.08 10.29
CA GLU A 171 20.59 5.90 11.09
C GLU A 171 21.16 4.49 10.85
N PRO A 172 22.37 4.35 10.24
CA PRO A 172 22.93 3.07 9.77
C PRO A 172 23.10 1.98 10.84
N GLU A 173 22.94 2.33 12.12
CA GLU A 173 23.33 1.51 13.26
C GLU A 173 22.23 0.55 13.74
N LYS A 174 21.00 0.59 13.20
CA LYS A 174 19.85 -0.17 13.76
C LYS A 174 19.11 -1.09 12.79
N LEU A 175 19.09 -0.81 11.50
CA LEU A 175 18.35 -1.59 10.50
C LEU A 175 19.13 -1.65 9.17
N ALA A 176 18.96 -2.74 8.44
CA ALA A 176 19.47 -2.81 7.07
C ALA A 176 18.79 -1.71 6.23
N PRO A 177 19.53 -0.94 5.41
CA PRO A 177 18.97 0.13 4.60
C PRO A 177 18.24 -0.47 3.39
N LEU A 178 17.07 -1.06 3.64
CA LEU A 178 16.22 -1.53 2.57
C LEU A 178 15.30 -0.40 2.11
N PRO A 179 15.11 -0.25 0.79
CA PRO A 179 14.19 0.76 0.27
C PRO A 179 12.75 0.36 0.55
N HIS A 180 11.86 1.33 0.72
CA HIS A 180 10.44 1.05 0.50
C HIS A 180 10.15 1.10 -1.01
N HIS A 181 9.20 0.30 -1.47
CA HIS A 181 8.85 0.23 -2.87
C HIS A 181 7.56 0.97 -3.18
N ILE A 182 7.60 1.79 -4.20
CA ILE A 182 6.42 2.30 -4.88
C ILE A 182 6.26 1.49 -6.17
N VAL A 183 5.05 1.06 -6.50
CA VAL A 183 4.78 0.23 -7.68
C VAL A 183 3.61 0.78 -8.49
N ASP A 184 3.63 0.52 -9.80
CA ASP A 184 2.51 0.87 -10.67
C ASP A 184 1.39 -0.20 -10.62
N PRO A 185 0.18 0.11 -11.12
CA PRO A 185 -0.91 -0.85 -11.14
C PRO A 185 -0.60 -2.11 -11.97
N THR A 186 0.26 -2.01 -12.99
CA THR A 186 0.64 -3.14 -13.85
C THR A 186 1.45 -4.17 -13.06
N PHE A 187 2.41 -3.70 -12.27
CA PHE A 187 3.21 -4.52 -11.38
C PHE A 187 2.34 -5.18 -10.32
N LEU A 188 1.51 -4.41 -9.62
CA LEU A 188 0.67 -4.98 -8.57
C LEU A 188 -0.31 -6.04 -9.11
N GLU A 189 -0.85 -5.86 -10.32
CA GLU A 189 -1.69 -6.86 -10.97
C GLU A 189 -0.95 -8.17 -11.22
N ALA A 190 0.31 -8.10 -11.65
CA ALA A 190 1.14 -9.27 -11.88
C ALA A 190 1.57 -9.92 -10.56
N TRP A 191 1.94 -9.11 -9.57
CA TRP A 191 2.33 -9.58 -8.24
C TRP A 191 1.16 -10.29 -7.53
N LEU A 192 -0.06 -9.78 -7.64
CA LEU A 192 -1.28 -10.41 -7.11
C LEU A 192 -1.53 -11.85 -7.61
N LYS A 193 -0.98 -12.19 -8.78
CA LYS A 193 -1.10 -13.53 -9.38
C LYS A 193 0.00 -14.48 -8.89
N ASP A 194 1.05 -13.97 -8.24
CA ASP A 194 2.14 -14.78 -7.72
C ASP A 194 1.68 -15.63 -6.51
N PRO A 195 2.05 -16.92 -6.42
CA PRO A 195 1.71 -17.76 -5.28
C PRO A 195 2.21 -17.22 -3.92
N HIS A 196 3.29 -16.44 -3.94
CA HIS A 196 3.95 -15.83 -2.77
C HIS A 196 3.55 -14.38 -2.53
N PHE A 197 2.53 -13.89 -3.24
CA PHE A 197 1.99 -12.55 -3.03
C PHE A 197 1.76 -12.24 -1.55
N HIS A 198 2.30 -11.10 -1.13
CA HIS A 198 1.99 -10.49 0.15
C HIS A 198 2.21 -8.97 0.08
N MET A 199 1.36 -8.23 0.78
CA MET A 199 1.59 -6.84 1.18
C MET A 199 2.55 -6.76 2.38
N ILE A 200 3.16 -5.61 2.62
CA ILE A 200 4.19 -5.42 3.66
C ILE A 200 3.53 -5.07 5.00
N LYS A 201 4.14 -5.51 6.10
CA LYS A 201 3.64 -5.40 7.47
C LYS A 201 4.66 -4.72 8.37
#